data_AF-A0A377DW66-F1
#
_entry.id   AF-A0A377DW66-F1
#
_cell.length_a   1.000
_cell.length_b   1.000
_cell.length_c   1.000
_cell.angle_alpha   90.00
_cell.angle_beta   90.00
_cell.angle_gamma   90.00
#
_symmetry.space_group_name_H-M   'P 1'
#
loop_
_entity.id
_entity.type
_entity.pdbx_description
1 polymer ?
#
loop_
_entity_poly.entity_id
_entity_poly.type
_entity_poly.pdbx_seq_one_letter_code
_entity_poly.pdbx_strand_id
1 'polypeptide(L)' 'MVDTSRLLWWPLLRGVILPLRSPRVAKLYASVWMEGGSPLMVYSRQQQQALAQRLPEMPVALGMSYGSPSLGKRRR' A
#
# COMPACT_ATOMS: atom_id res chain seq x y z
N MET A 1 -17.81 4.15 -14.38
CA MET A 1 -16.78 5.14 -14.76
C MET A 1 -17.33 6.51 -14.44
N VAL A 2 -16.58 7.37 -13.76
CA VAL A 2 -17.07 8.73 -13.47
C VAL A 2 -16.99 9.53 -14.76
N ASP A 3 -18.14 9.65 -15.44
CA ASP A 3 -18.35 10.35 -16.71
C ASP A 3 -18.38 11.88 -16.49
N THR A 4 -17.33 12.41 -15.88
CA THR A 4 -17.14 13.86 -15.73
C THR A 4 -15.97 14.26 -16.60
N SER A 5 -16.17 15.26 -17.46
CA SER A 5 -15.14 15.80 -18.36
C SER A 5 -13.83 15.95 -17.60
N ARG A 6 -12.77 15.24 -18.05
CA ARG A 6 -11.45 15.18 -17.37
C ARG A 6 -10.91 16.56 -17.01
N LEU A 7 -11.24 17.58 -17.82
CA LEU A 7 -10.84 18.97 -17.64
C LEU A 7 -11.55 19.68 -16.48
N LEU A 8 -12.80 19.31 -16.17
CA LEU A 8 -13.55 19.85 -15.02
C LEU A 8 -13.26 19.04 -13.75
N TRP A 9 -13.08 17.73 -13.88
CA TRP A 9 -12.77 16.87 -12.75
C TRP A 9 -11.39 17.14 -12.15
N TRP A 10 -10.38 17.46 -12.98
CA TRP A 10 -9.01 17.71 -12.53
C TRP A 10 -8.86 18.92 -11.57
N PRO A 11 -9.38 20.13 -11.88
CA PRO A 11 -9.33 21.27 -10.96
C PRO A 11 -10.21 21.06 -9.73
N LEU A 12 -11.35 20.39 -9.85
CA LEU A 12 -12.18 20.05 -8.68
C LEU A 12 -11.44 19.09 -7.73
N LEU A 13 -10.80 18.06 -8.30
CA LEU A 13 -10.04 17.06 -7.55
C LEU A 13 -8.83 17.70 -6.87
N ARG A 14 -8.05 18.53 -7.58
CA ARG A 14 -6.83 19.17 -7.05
C ARG A 14 -7.09 20.41 -6.19
N GLY A 15 -8.15 21.16 -6.47
CA GLY A 15 -8.46 22.42 -5.81
C GLY A 15 -9.33 22.28 -4.58
N VAL A 16 -10.25 21.30 -4.54
CA VAL A 16 -11.22 21.16 -3.45
C VAL A 16 -11.06 19.81 -2.75
N ILE A 17 -11.11 18.71 -3.50
CA ILE A 17 -11.19 17.36 -2.90
C ILE A 17 -9.88 16.99 -2.20
N LEU A 18 -8.74 17.11 -2.88
CA LEU A 18 -7.41 16.81 -2.32
C LEU A 18 -7.09 17.66 -1.08
N PRO A 19 -7.14 19.02 -1.09
CA PRO A 19 -6.73 19.80 0.07
C PRO A 19 -7.64 19.58 1.29
N LEU A 20 -8.94 19.35 1.09
CA LEU A 20 -9.87 19.11 2.20
C LEU A 20 -9.75 17.68 2.77
N ARG A 21 -9.62 16.66 1.91
CA ARG A 21 -9.64 15.25 2.34
C ARG A 21 -8.27 14.73 2.75
N SER A 22 -7.20 15.15 2.08
CA SER A 22 -5.84 14.64 2.32
C SER A 22 -5.37 14.75 3.76
N PRO A 23 -5.50 15.88 4.48
CA PRO A 23 -5.00 15.97 5.85
C PRO A 23 -5.76 15.07 6.82
N ARG A 24 -7.07 14.88 6.62
CA ARG A 24 -7.90 14.00 7.46
C ARG A 24 -7.49 12.53 7.29
N VAL A 25 -7.26 12.12 6.06
CA VAL A 25 -6.88 10.74 5.73
C VAL A 25 -5.42 10.46 6.13
N ALA A 26 -4.51 11.42 5.91
CA ALA A 26 -3.12 11.31 6.33
C ALA A 26 -2.96 11.12 7.85
N LYS A 27 -3.75 11.84 8.67
CA LYS A 27 -3.75 11.67 10.14
C LYS A 27 -4.17 10.25 10.55
N LEU A 28 -5.19 9.69 9.91
CA LEU A 28 -5.63 8.33 10.17
C LEU A 28 -4.55 7.31 9.81
N TYR A 29 -3.94 7.44 8.62
CA TYR A 29 -2.83 6.56 8.24
C TYR A 29 -1.61 6.72 9.14
N ALA A 30 -1.29 7.94 9.60
CA ALA A 30 -0.21 8.19 10.54
C ALA A 30 -0.48 7.54 11.91
N SER A 31 -1.73 7.53 12.37
CA SER A 31 -2.09 6.95 13.67
C SER A 31 -1.87 5.42 13.76
N VAL A 32 -1.85 4.74 12.61
CA VAL A 32 -1.62 3.30 12.53
C VAL A 32 -0.23 2.96 11.99
N TRP A 33 0.62 3.96 11.76
CA TRP A 33 1.95 3.72 11.22
C TRP A 33 2.86 3.11 12.28
N MET A 34 3.61 2.06 11.92
CA MET A 34 4.56 1.40 12.81
C MET A 34 6.00 1.75 12.41
N GLU A 35 6.98 1.52 13.29
CA GLU A 35 8.40 1.77 12.99
C GLU A 35 8.88 1.08 11.71
N GLY A 36 8.34 -0.12 11.43
CA GLY A 36 8.67 -0.89 10.22
C GLY A 36 7.87 -0.52 8.96
N GLY A 37 7.06 0.54 9.00
CA GLY A 37 6.22 1.01 7.90
C GLY A 37 4.73 0.74 8.12
N SER A 38 4.00 0.50 7.02
CA SER A 38 2.57 0.24 7.10
C SER A 38 2.28 -1.07 7.86
N PRO A 39 1.15 -1.17 8.58
CA PRO A 39 0.80 -2.40 9.28
C PRO A 39 0.79 -3.64 8.41
N LEU A 40 0.26 -3.49 7.20
CA LEU A 40 0.25 -4.55 6.21
C LEU A 40 1.67 -5.06 5.94
N MET A 41 2.66 -4.17 5.74
CA MET A 41 4.04 -4.56 5.47
C MET A 41 4.68 -5.29 6.66
N VAL A 42 4.51 -4.75 7.87
CA VAL A 42 5.11 -5.33 9.09
C VAL A 42 4.57 -6.74 9.33
N TYR A 43 3.24 -6.90 9.33
CA TYR A 43 2.64 -8.21 9.54
C TYR A 43 2.95 -9.18 8.39
N SER A 44 2.98 -8.70 7.15
CA SER A 44 3.30 -9.59 6.03
C SER A 44 4.76 -10.09 6.08
N ARG A 45 5.71 -9.27 6.57
CA ARG A 45 7.09 -9.71 6.82
C ARG A 45 7.16 -10.77 7.93
N GLN A 46 6.46 -10.54 9.04
CA GLN A 46 6.40 -11.53 10.13
C GLN A 46 5.81 -12.86 9.66
N GLN A 47 4.73 -12.81 8.87
CA GLN A 47 4.12 -13.99 8.27
C GLN A 47 5.08 -14.70 7.30
N GLN A 48 5.78 -13.95 6.45
CA GLN A 48 6.78 -14.51 5.53
C GLN A 48 7.90 -15.24 6.29
N GLN A 49 8.41 -14.65 7.38
CA GLN A 49 9.43 -15.28 8.22
C GLN A 49 8.91 -16.55 8.91
N ALA A 50 7.72 -16.49 9.50
CA ALA A 50 7.11 -17.64 10.17
C ALA A 50 6.79 -18.79 9.20
N LEU A 51 6.41 -18.48 7.97
CA LEU A 51 6.20 -19.46 6.91
C LEU A 51 7.52 -20.04 6.42
N ALA A 52 8.55 -19.21 6.22
CA ALA A 52 9.87 -19.67 5.79
C ALA A 52 10.50 -20.64 6.81
N GLN A 53 10.28 -20.43 8.11
CA GLN A 53 10.73 -21.34 9.16
C GLN A 53 9.98 -22.69 9.14
N ARG A 54 8.69 -22.68 8.80
CA ARG A 54 7.87 -23.90 8.73
C ARG A 54 8.05 -24.68 7.43
N LEU A 55 8.51 -24.02 6.37
CA LEU A 55 8.68 -24.60 5.04
C LEU A 55 10.10 -24.37 4.54
N PRO A 56 11.11 -25.02 5.16
CA PRO A 56 12.53 -24.78 4.83
C PRO A 56 12.90 -25.17 3.39
N GLU A 57 12.16 -26.08 2.78
CA GLU A 57 12.38 -26.53 1.40
C GLU A 57 11.68 -25.66 0.35
N MET A 58 10.87 -24.69 0.76
CA MET A 58 10.08 -23.84 -0.14
C MET A 58 10.46 -22.37 0.00
N PRO A 59 10.86 -21.68 -1.08
CA PRO A 59 11.18 -20.26 -1.02
C PRO A 59 9.90 -19.44 -0.78
N VAL A 60 9.80 -18.80 0.39
CA VAL A 60 8.69 -17.90 0.73
C VAL A 60 9.10 -16.46 0.48
N ALA A 61 8.43 -15.79 -0.46
CA ALA A 61 8.69 -14.40 -0.83
C ALA A 61 7.45 -13.52 -0.62
N LEU A 62 7.69 -12.25 -0.30
CA LEU A 62 6.65 -11.23 -0.21
C LEU A 62 6.42 -10.57 -1.58
N GLY A 63 5.16 -10.42 -1.98
CA GLY A 63 4.76 -9.71 -3.19
C GLY A 63 3.52 -8.83 -2.95
N MET A 64 3.60 -7.57 -3.37
CA MET A 64 2.54 -6.57 -3.25
C MET A 64 1.94 -6.27 -4.63
N SER A 65 0.61 -6.08 -4.70
CA SER A 65 -0.05 -5.60 -5.93
C SER A 65 0.21 -4.12 -6.17
N TYR A 66 0.24 -3.34 -5.09
CA TYR A 66 0.55 -1.91 -5.10
C TYR A 66 1.56 -1.64 -3.99
N GLY A 67 2.85 -1.68 -4.34
CA GLY A 67 3.95 -1.50 -3.39
C GLY A 67 5.22 -2.24 -3.81
N SER A 68 6.31 -1.96 -3.12
CA SER A 68 7.58 -2.69 -3.27
C SER A 68 7.77 -3.62 -2.07
N PRO A 69 8.07 -4.93 -2.26
CA PRO A 69 8.32 -5.64 -3.52
C PRO A 69 7.05 -5.94 -4.33
N SER A 70 7.03 -5.59 -5.61
CA SER A 70 5.90 -5.86 -6.50
C SER A 70 5.95 -7.28 -7.06
N LEU A 71 4.79 -7.92 -7.26
CA LEU A 71 4.67 -9.27 -7.85
C LEU A 71 5.42 -9.43 -9.19
N GLY A 72 5.49 -8.36 -10.01
CA GLY A 72 6.21 -8.39 -11.29
C GLY A 72 7.74 -8.37 -11.19
N LYS A 73 8.32 -7.92 -10.07
CA LYS A 73 9.79 -7.73 -9.94
C LYS A 73 10.50 -8.98 -9.42
N ARG A 74 9.77 -9.98 -8.92
CA ARG A 74 10.34 -11.09 -8.14
C ARG A 74 9.78 -12.47 -8.55
N ARG A 75 9.67 -12.70 -9.87
CA ARG A 75 9.42 -14.02 -10.50
C ARG A 75 10.75 -14.75 -10.82
N ARG A 76 11.70 -14.77 -9.91
CA ARG A 76 12.94 -15.57 -10.02
C ARG A 76 13.16 -16.33 -8.73
#